data_AF-A0A395RHT5-F1
#
_entry.id   AF-A0A395RHT5-F1
#
_cell.length_a   1.000
_cell.length_b   1.000
_cell.length_c   1.000
_cell.angle_alpha   90.00
_cell.angle_beta   90.00
_cell.angle_gamma   90.00
#
_symmetry.space_group_name_H-M   'P 1'
#
loop_
_entity.id
_entity.type
_entity.pdbx_description
1 polymer ?
#
loop_
_entity_poly.entity_id
_entity_poly.type
_entity_poly.pdbx_seq_one_letter_code
_entity_poly.pdbx_strand_id
1 'polypeptide(L)'
;MGKGTLKNGNWLMVGMSIFSKDRSVELRMQDDGKLAVYYNNRCACDEDGQATWHTNTAAPYGDWKTFVAVQDDGNIVLYKNAGATPIWSSESKK
;
A
#
# COMPACT_ATOMS: atom_id res chain seq x y z
N MET A 1 -2.38 -15.80 6.27
CA MET A 1 -2.25 -15.23 4.91
C MET A 1 -3.63 -14.77 4.44
N GLY A 2 -3.88 -13.46 4.40
CA GLY A 2 -5.21 -12.88 4.20
C GLY A 2 -5.63 -12.85 2.73
N LYS A 3 -6.70 -13.57 2.41
CA LYS A 3 -7.47 -13.35 1.18
C LYS A 3 -8.10 -11.95 1.28
N GLY A 4 -7.88 -11.08 0.30
CA GLY A 4 -7.56 -9.69 0.62
C GLY A 4 -8.68 -8.67 0.57
N THR A 5 -9.35 -8.41 1.69
CA THR A 5 -10.03 -7.12 1.90
C THR A 5 -9.32 -6.40 3.03
N LEU A 6 -8.82 -5.19 2.78
CA LEU A 6 -8.42 -4.28 3.85
C LEU A 6 -9.68 -3.59 4.37
N LYS A 7 -10.01 -3.84 5.64
CA LYS A 7 -11.20 -3.28 6.30
C LYS A 7 -10.80 -2.09 7.15
N ASN A 8 -11.78 -1.25 7.51
CA ASN A 8 -11.57 -0.20 8.51
C ASN A 8 -10.97 -0.78 9.78
N GLY A 9 -10.06 -0.01 10.37
CA GLY A 9 -9.32 -0.42 11.58
C GLY A 9 -8.21 -1.43 11.33
N ASN A 10 -8.05 -1.95 10.11
CA ASN A 10 -6.90 -2.76 9.73
C ASN A 10 -5.91 -1.94 8.91
N TRP A 11 -4.63 -2.32 9.00
CA TRP A 11 -3.55 -1.70 8.25
C TRP A 11 -2.60 -2.75 7.66
N LEU A 12 -1.83 -2.34 6.66
CA LEU A 12 -0.69 -3.10 6.14
C LEU A 12 0.57 -2.33 6.46
N MET A 13 1.45 -2.95 7.25
CA MET A 13 2.82 -2.47 7.41
C MET A 13 3.66 -2.85 6.20
N VAL A 14 4.79 -2.17 6.02
CA VAL A 14 5.84 -2.61 5.12
C VAL A 14 6.11 -4.12 5.21
N GLY A 15 6.24 -4.76 4.04
CA GLY A 15 6.44 -6.20 3.89
C GLY A 15 5.14 -7.02 3.92
N MET A 16 4.01 -6.42 4.31
CA MET A 16 2.70 -7.08 4.27
C MET A 16 2.01 -6.89 2.92
N SER A 17 1.19 -7.89 2.59
CA SER A 17 0.43 -7.93 1.36
C SER A 17 -0.98 -8.48 1.58
N ILE A 18 -1.88 -8.07 0.69
CA ILE A 18 -3.17 -8.73 0.47
C ILE A 18 -3.26 -9.21 -0.97
N PHE A 19 -3.99 -10.30 -1.19
CA PHE A 19 -4.07 -10.95 -2.49
C PHE A 19 -5.50 -11.02 -3.01
N SER A 20 -5.65 -10.93 -4.33
CA SER A 20 -6.89 -11.34 -5.01
C SER A 20 -7.22 -12.80 -4.68
N LYS A 21 -8.49 -13.18 -4.87
CA LYS A 21 -8.99 -14.51 -4.50
C LYS A 21 -8.22 -15.65 -5.20
N ASP A 22 -7.85 -15.44 -6.46
CA ASP A 22 -7.07 -16.34 -7.32
C ASP A 22 -5.55 -16.14 -7.18
N ARG A 23 -5.10 -15.18 -6.36
CA ARG A 23 -3.69 -14.81 -6.13
C ARG A 23 -2.96 -14.27 -7.37
N SER A 24 -3.68 -13.92 -8.43
CA SER A 24 -3.08 -13.30 -9.62
C SER A 24 -2.72 -11.83 -9.39
N VAL A 25 -3.28 -11.17 -8.38
CA VAL A 25 -2.98 -9.78 -8.02
C VAL A 25 -2.57 -9.69 -6.56
N GLU A 26 -1.52 -8.92 -6.29
CA GLU A 26 -1.03 -8.60 -4.96
C GLU A 26 -1.00 -7.08 -4.78
N LEU A 27 -1.58 -6.60 -3.68
CA LEU A 27 -1.38 -5.24 -3.19
C LEU A 27 -0.39 -5.32 -2.03
N ARG A 28 0.77 -4.70 -2.19
CA ARG A 28 1.90 -4.80 -1.26
C ARG A 28 2.34 -3.43 -0.77
N MET A 29 2.56 -3.34 0.54
CA MET A 29 3.30 -2.24 1.15
C MET A 29 4.80 -2.55 1.02
N GLN A 30 5.46 -1.90 0.07
CA GLN A 30 6.86 -2.14 -0.28
C GLN A 30 7.83 -1.59 0.78
N ASP A 31 9.06 -2.13 0.80
CA ASP A 31 10.08 -1.82 1.80
C ASP A 31 10.60 -0.38 1.75
N ASP A 32 10.42 0.28 0.60
CA ASP A 32 10.75 1.68 0.37
C ASP A 32 9.63 2.66 0.82
N GLY A 33 8.50 2.15 1.31
CA GLY A 33 7.37 2.98 1.75
C GLY A 33 6.37 3.32 0.66
N LYS A 34 6.43 2.68 -0.51
CA LYS A 34 5.38 2.75 -1.54
C LYS A 34 4.30 1.67 -1.30
N LEU A 35 3.06 1.99 -1.62
CA LEU A 35 2.01 0.99 -1.83
C LEU A 35 1.91 0.71 -3.33
N ALA A 36 2.04 -0.55 -3.75
CA ALA A 36 2.10 -0.92 -5.16
C ALA A 36 1.31 -2.20 -5.49
N VAL A 37 0.92 -2.33 -6.76
CA VAL A 37 0.20 -3.49 -7.30
C VAL A 37 1.13 -4.37 -8.13
N TYR A 38 1.03 -5.67 -7.92
CA TYR A 38 1.79 -6.72 -8.60
C TYR A 38 0.83 -7.71 -9.27
N TYR A 39 1.24 -8.28 -10.40
CA TYR A 39 0.48 -9.29 -11.14
C TYR A 39 1.29 -10.58 -11.30
N ASN A 40 0.72 -11.73 -10.96
CA ASN A 40 1.32 -13.06 -11.04
C ASN A 40 2.70 -13.14 -10.37
N ASN A 41 2.82 -12.57 -9.16
CA ASN A 41 4.07 -12.43 -8.40
C ASN A 41 5.18 -11.68 -9.14
N ARG A 42 4.86 -10.94 -10.19
CA ARG A 42 5.77 -10.01 -10.86
C ARG A 42 5.28 -8.61 -10.61
N CYS A 43 6.21 -7.70 -10.41
CA CYS A 43 5.86 -6.30 -10.52
C CYS A 43 5.33 -6.08 -11.94
N ALA A 44 4.10 -5.56 -12.08
CA ALA A 44 3.78 -4.87 -13.32
C ALA A 44 4.59 -3.59 -13.26
N CYS A 45 5.76 -3.62 -13.88
CA CYS A 45 6.74 -2.56 -13.82
C CYS A 45 6.89 -1.89 -15.18
N ASP A 46 7.25 -0.62 -15.20
CA ASP A 46 7.75 0.05 -16.39
C ASP A 46 9.16 -0.46 -16.77
N GLU A 47 9.74 0.13 -17.82
CA GLU A 47 11.09 -0.24 -18.30
C GLU A 47 12.18 0.00 -17.25
N ASP A 48 11.94 0.90 -16.29
CA ASP A 48 12.85 1.24 -15.19
C ASP A 48 12.68 0.33 -13.96
N GLY A 49 11.76 -0.64 -14.02
CA GLY A 49 11.49 -1.55 -12.92
C GLY A 49 10.67 -0.91 -11.79
N GLN A 50 9.94 0.18 -12.06
CA GLN A 50 8.99 0.76 -11.12
C GLN A 50 7.58 0.24 -11.37
N ALA A 51 6.84 -0.06 -10.30
CA ALA A 51 5.46 -0.51 -10.43
C ALA A 51 4.62 0.49 -11.25
N THR A 52 3.93 0.01 -12.28
CA THR A 52 3.09 0.79 -13.19
C THR A 52 2.00 1.57 -12.45
N TRP A 53 1.64 1.10 -11.24
CA TRP A 53 0.90 1.90 -10.28
C TRP A 53 1.54 1.81 -8.89
N HIS A 54 1.76 2.98 -8.29
CA HIS A 54 2.18 3.13 -6.90
C HIS A 54 1.84 4.52 -6.35
N THR A 55 1.86 4.68 -5.03
CA THR A 55 1.53 5.94 -4.34
C THR A 55 2.59 7.05 -4.45
N ASN A 56 3.77 6.80 -5.04
CA ASN A 56 4.88 7.77 -5.10
C ASN A 56 5.35 8.26 -3.71
N THR A 57 5.22 7.43 -2.69
CA THR A 57 5.52 7.77 -1.29
C THR A 57 6.85 7.24 -0.79
N ALA A 58 7.79 6.88 -1.65
CA ALA A 58 9.14 6.52 -1.20
C ALA A 58 9.85 7.72 -0.54
N ALA A 59 11.13 7.53 -0.21
CA ALA A 59 11.99 8.60 0.28
C ALA A 59 11.84 9.89 -0.57
N PRO A 60 11.79 11.08 0.06
CA PRO A 60 12.03 11.34 1.50
C PRO A 60 10.80 11.14 2.40
N TYR A 61 9.63 10.84 1.84
CA TYR A 61 8.37 10.83 2.58
C TYR A 61 8.20 9.52 3.36
N GLY A 62 8.19 8.39 2.68
CA GLY A 62 8.06 7.05 3.28
C GLY A 62 9.40 6.37 3.53
N ASP A 63 9.31 5.30 4.31
CA ASP A 63 10.38 4.35 4.65
C ASP A 63 9.77 3.05 5.22
N TRP A 64 10.59 2.19 5.82
CA TRP A 64 10.19 0.92 6.43
C TRP A 64 9.17 1.04 7.59
N LYS A 65 8.91 2.25 8.11
CA LYS A 65 7.87 2.51 9.12
C LYS A 65 6.54 2.93 8.51
N THR A 66 6.39 2.81 7.20
CA THR A 66 5.20 3.25 6.49
C THR A 66 4.07 2.23 6.58
N PHE A 67 2.91 2.80 6.87
CA PHE A 67 1.57 2.27 6.92
C PHE A 67 0.64 2.47 5.74
N VAL A 68 -0.22 1.54 5.33
CA VAL A 68 -1.52 1.93 4.73
C VAL A 68 -2.68 1.51 5.63
N ALA A 69 -3.67 2.38 5.80
CA ALA A 69 -4.91 2.09 6.51
C ALA A 69 -6.14 2.61 5.75
N VAL A 70 -7.29 1.96 5.97
CA VAL A 70 -8.60 2.47 5.56
C VAL A 70 -9.24 3.13 6.78
N GLN A 71 -9.55 4.42 6.66
CA GLN A 71 -10.21 5.22 7.69
C GLN A 71 -11.73 4.99 7.69
N ASP A 72 -12.40 5.40 8.76
CA ASP A 72 -13.86 5.22 8.90
C ASP A 72 -14.69 6.01 7.88
N ASP A 73 -14.12 7.09 7.34
CA ASP A 73 -14.71 7.89 6.25
C ASP A 73 -14.50 7.29 4.85
N GLY A 74 -13.91 6.09 4.77
CA GLY A 74 -13.63 5.40 3.51
C GLY A 74 -12.38 5.90 2.78
N ASN A 75 -11.62 6.82 3.39
CA ASN A 75 -10.36 7.26 2.82
C ASN A 75 -9.25 6.22 3.03
N ILE A 76 -8.45 6.00 1.99
CA ILE A 76 -7.20 5.23 2.08
C ILE A 76 -6.05 6.20 2.31
N VAL A 77 -5.31 6.03 3.40
CA VAL A 77 -4.23 6.94 3.79
C VAL A 77 -2.96 6.16 4.07
N LEU A 78 -1.84 6.68 3.56
CA LEU A 78 -0.52 6.23 3.96
C LEU A 78 -0.02 7.10 5.11
N TYR A 79 0.53 6.44 6.12
CA TYR A 79 1.04 7.06 7.32
C TYR A 79 2.51 6.73 7.55
N LYS A 80 3.25 7.67 8.13
CA LYS A 80 4.63 7.47 8.58
C LYS A 80 4.68 7.43 10.11
N ASN A 81 5.49 6.51 10.64
CA ASN A 81 5.82 6.36 12.07
C ASN A 81 4.62 5.97 12.96
N ALA A 82 4.90 5.60 14.20
CA ALA A 82 3.88 5.24 15.19
C ALA A 82 2.89 6.37 15.55
N GLY A 83 3.28 7.63 15.30
CA GLY A 83 2.40 8.79 15.48
C GLY A 83 1.35 8.99 14.39
N ALA A 84 1.29 8.08 13.39
CA ALA A 84 0.36 8.14 12.27
C ALA A 84 0.38 9.51 11.55
N THR A 85 1.57 9.99 11.17
CA THR A 85 1.70 11.22 10.36
C THR A 85 1.26 10.92 8.93
N PRO A 86 0.17 11.53 8.40
CA PRO A 86 -0.28 11.25 7.04
C PRO A 86 0.74 11.79 6.03
N ILE A 87 1.08 10.98 5.03
CA ILE A 87 2.01 11.34 3.95
C ILE A 87 1.38 11.30 2.56
N TRP A 88 0.24 10.60 2.42
CA TRP A 88 -0.53 10.53 1.19
C TRP A 88 -1.97 10.11 1.49
N SER A 89 -2.91 10.58 0.66
CA SER A 89 -4.34 10.27 0.75
C SER A 89 -4.88 9.95 -0.64
N SER A 90 -5.75 8.94 -0.72
CA SER A 90 -6.49 8.62 -1.95
C SER A 90 -7.57 9.64 -2.30
N GLU A 91 -7.94 10.49 -1.34
CA GLU A 91 -9.00 11.49 -1.47
C GLU A 91 -10.39 10.89 -1.75
N SER A 92 -10.56 9.60 -1.45
CA SER A 92 -11.75 8.80 -1.79
C SER A 92 -12.85 8.83 -0.71
N LYS A 93 -13.05 9.96 -0.05
CA LYS A 93 -14.01 10.07 1.06
C LYS A 93 -15.44 9.86 0.56
N LYS A 94 -16.25 9.13 1.33
CA LYS A 94 -17.68 8.93 1.06
C LYS A 94 -18.57 9.94 1.78
#